data_AF-A0A1R3RJA8-F1
#
_entry.id   AF-A0A1R3RJA8-F1
#
_cell.length_a   1.000
_cell.length_b   1.000
_cell.length_c   1.000
_cell.angle_alpha   90.00
_cell.angle_beta   90.00
_cell.angle_gamma   90.00
#
_symmetry.space_group_name_H-M   'P 1'
#
loop_
_entity.id
_entity.type
_entity.pdbx_description
1 polymer ?
#
loop_
_entity_poly.entity_id
_entity_poly.type
_entity_poly.pdbx_seq_one_letter_code
_entity_poly.pdbx_strand_id
1 'polypeptide(L)'
;MTARGLLKKEGVMFTRPGDYFAEMVKTDEHMGKIKKKLYDEAAAKKAAADARKQRDLKKFGKQVQVAKLQQRAKEKRETLDKINALKKKRKSDTSGPTEDKDNLFDVAIEDAAAQPSRKRGRDSDNGPSMKRQKKNERFGFGGKKRFSKSGDAASSGDMRDFSVKKMKGGAKGGAKRPGKSRRAAAKGRD
;
A
#
# COMPACT_ATOMS: atom_id res chain seq x y z
N MET A 1 56.10 26.56 -11.10
CA MET A 1 54.88 27.40 -11.06
C MET A 1 53.85 26.84 -12.02
N THR A 2 52.55 26.88 -11.71
CA THR A 2 51.49 26.41 -12.62
C THR A 2 51.12 27.51 -13.63
N ALA A 3 50.73 27.12 -14.85
CA ALA A 3 50.38 28.06 -15.92
C ALA A 3 49.30 29.09 -15.51
N ARG A 4 48.29 28.64 -14.75
CA ARG A 4 47.26 29.50 -14.16
C ARG A 4 47.82 30.58 -13.24
N GLY A 5 48.87 30.26 -12.47
CA GLY A 5 49.49 31.19 -11.53
C GLY A 5 50.29 32.28 -12.24
N LEU A 6 50.93 31.95 -13.37
CA LEU A 6 51.65 32.92 -14.21
C LEU A 6 50.66 33.91 -14.87
N LEU A 7 49.60 33.40 -15.50
CA LEU A 7 48.59 34.24 -16.18
C LEU A 7 47.88 35.21 -15.23
N LYS A 8 47.63 34.81 -13.99
CA LYS A 8 47.05 35.70 -12.96
C LYS A 8 48.00 36.82 -12.52
N LYS A 9 49.32 36.55 -12.48
CA LYS A 9 50.33 37.58 -12.13
C LYS A 9 50.43 38.64 -13.22
N GLU A 10 50.29 38.23 -14.47
CA GLU A 10 50.22 39.10 -15.65
C GLU A 10 48.85 39.80 -15.82
N GLY A 11 47.91 39.62 -14.88
CA GLY A 11 46.58 40.25 -14.94
C GLY A 11 45.62 39.68 -15.98
N VAL A 12 45.95 38.53 -16.61
CA VAL A 12 45.11 37.91 -17.65
C VAL A 12 43.98 37.08 -17.02
N MET A 13 42.75 37.29 -17.50
CA MET A 13 41.59 36.51 -17.07
C MET A 13 41.71 35.05 -17.53
N PHE A 14 41.82 34.13 -16.58
CA PHE A 14 41.99 32.69 -16.87
C PHE A 14 40.67 31.91 -16.93
N THR A 15 39.66 32.31 -16.15
CA THR A 15 38.41 31.56 -16.04
C THR A 15 37.43 32.00 -17.12
N ARG A 16 36.82 31.04 -17.83
CA ARG A 16 35.73 31.33 -18.77
C ARG A 16 34.51 31.91 -18.02
N PRO A 17 34.02 33.10 -18.39
CA PRO A 17 32.78 33.64 -17.84
C PRO A 17 31.57 32.76 -18.19
N GLY A 18 30.60 32.65 -17.28
CA GLY A 18 29.38 31.85 -17.47
C GLY A 18 28.53 32.33 -18.65
N ASP A 19 28.50 33.65 -18.85
CA ASP A 19 27.60 34.34 -19.79
C ASP A 19 28.25 34.62 -21.16
N TYR A 20 29.45 34.10 -21.39
CA TYR A 20 30.14 34.24 -22.68
C TYR A 20 29.87 33.02 -23.58
N PHE A 21 28.84 33.11 -24.42
CA PHE A 21 28.42 32.05 -25.35
C PHE A 21 29.14 32.17 -26.69
N ALA A 22 30.38 31.67 -26.73
CA ALA A 22 31.13 31.43 -27.96
C ALA A 22 31.01 29.96 -28.40
N GLU A 23 31.31 29.70 -29.68
CA GLU A 23 31.33 28.33 -30.21
C GLU A 23 32.31 27.45 -29.43
N MET A 24 31.83 26.27 -29.03
CA MET A 24 32.61 25.29 -28.28
C MET A 24 33.14 24.21 -29.22
N VAL A 25 34.22 23.53 -28.82
CA VAL A 25 34.82 22.41 -29.57
C VAL A 25 33.81 21.29 -29.88
N LYS A 26 32.78 21.12 -29.05
CA LYS A 26 31.70 20.15 -29.27
C LYS A 26 30.37 20.87 -29.32
N THR A 27 29.54 20.46 -30.26
CA THR A 27 28.17 20.97 -30.39
C THR A 27 27.31 20.58 -29.19
N ASP A 28 26.34 21.42 -28.85
CA ASP A 28 25.39 21.15 -27.77
C ASP A 28 24.58 19.87 -28.00
N GLU A 29 24.29 19.54 -29.26
CA GLU A 29 23.63 18.28 -29.63
C GLU A 29 24.46 17.07 -29.22
N HIS A 30 25.78 17.10 -29.47
CA HIS A 30 26.67 16.02 -29.07
C HIS A 30 26.76 15.91 -27.54
N MET A 31 26.90 17.05 -26.85
CA MET A 31 26.88 17.07 -25.38
C MET A 31 25.54 16.62 -24.80
N GLY A 32 24.43 16.89 -25.48
CA GLY A 32 23.11 16.37 -25.15
C GLY A 32 23.05 14.85 -25.24
N LYS A 33 23.65 14.24 -26.27
CA LYS A 33 23.76 12.77 -26.38
C LYS A 33 24.58 12.17 -25.24
N ILE A 34 25.70 12.80 -24.87
CA ILE A 34 26.52 12.34 -23.74
C ILE A 34 25.73 12.42 -22.43
N LYS A 35 25.07 13.55 -22.16
CA LYS A 35 24.25 13.72 -20.95
C LYS A 35 23.15 12.66 -20.86
N LYS A 36 22.45 12.38 -21.97
CA LYS A 36 21.43 11.32 -22.03
C LYS A 36 22.01 9.96 -21.63
N LYS A 37 23.14 9.55 -22.21
CA LYS A 37 23.81 8.29 -21.85
C LYS A 37 24.17 8.22 -20.37
N LEU A 38 24.69 9.30 -19.79
CA LEU A 38 25.00 9.35 -18.35
C LEU A 38 23.75 9.17 -17.47
N TYR A 39 22.63 9.78 -17.86
CA TYR A 39 21.35 9.60 -17.15
C TYR A 39 20.83 8.17 -17.29
N ASP A 40 20.90 7.60 -18.49
CA ASP A 40 20.45 6.23 -18.75
C ASP A 40 21.28 5.21 -17.95
N GLU A 41 22.60 5.38 -17.88
CA GLU A 41 23.47 4.54 -17.04
C GLU A 41 23.15 4.67 -15.55
N ALA A 42 22.92 5.89 -15.07
CA ALA A 42 22.53 6.11 -13.68
C ALA A 42 21.16 5.48 -13.36
N ALA A 43 20.20 5.57 -14.28
CA ALA A 43 18.89 4.94 -14.16
C ALA A 43 18.99 3.41 -14.17
N ALA A 44 19.80 2.83 -15.07
CA ALA A 44 20.04 1.39 -15.15
C ALA A 44 20.66 0.83 -13.86
N LYS A 45 21.64 1.54 -13.27
CA LYS A 45 22.25 1.17 -11.98
C LYS A 45 21.21 1.18 -10.85
N LYS A 46 20.35 2.20 -10.78
CA LYS A 46 19.26 2.28 -9.80
C LYS A 46 18.26 1.14 -9.97
N ALA A 47 17.81 0.89 -11.21
CA ALA A 47 16.87 -0.18 -11.51
C ALA A 47 17.42 -1.57 -11.15
N ALA A 48 18.70 -1.83 -11.40
CA ALA A 48 19.35 -3.07 -11.01
C ALA A 48 19.41 -3.24 -9.47
N ALA A 49 19.70 -2.18 -8.74
CA ALA A 49 19.70 -2.20 -7.28
C ALA A 49 18.29 -2.46 -6.72
N ASP A 50 17.27 -1.82 -7.27
CA ASP A 50 15.89 -2.01 -6.84
C ASP A 50 15.35 -3.40 -7.21
N ALA A 51 15.75 -3.94 -8.36
CA ALA A 51 15.43 -5.32 -8.74
C ALA A 51 16.05 -6.33 -7.76
N ARG A 52 17.30 -6.12 -7.31
CA ARG A 52 17.92 -6.97 -6.27
C ARG A 52 17.15 -6.88 -4.95
N LYS A 53 16.84 -5.67 -4.47
CA LYS A 53 16.02 -5.46 -3.27
C LYS A 53 14.67 -6.17 -3.38
N GLN A 54 13.98 -6.06 -4.51
CA GLN A 54 12.70 -6.73 -4.72
C GLN A 54 12.82 -8.25 -4.70
N ARG A 55 13.90 -8.82 -5.24
CA ARG A 55 14.16 -10.26 -5.16
C ARG A 55 14.37 -10.71 -3.73
N ASP A 56 15.14 -9.97 -2.94
CA ASP A 56 15.39 -10.27 -1.53
C ASP A 56 14.11 -10.15 -0.71
N LEU A 57 13.31 -9.11 -0.94
CA LEU A 57 12.00 -8.95 -0.31
C LEU A 57 11.05 -10.10 -0.66
N LYS A 58 11.07 -10.61 -1.89
CA LYS A 58 10.27 -11.78 -2.27
C LYS A 58 10.78 -13.07 -1.65
N LYS A 59 12.10 -13.26 -1.60
CA LYS A 59 12.77 -14.45 -1.05
C LYS A 59 12.56 -14.54 0.46
N PHE A 60 12.82 -13.46 1.19
CA PHE A 60 12.79 -13.43 2.64
C PHE A 60 11.48 -12.88 3.23
N GLY A 61 10.55 -12.39 2.40
CA GLY A 61 9.33 -11.73 2.88
C GLY A 61 8.49 -12.58 3.84
N LYS A 62 8.35 -13.88 3.58
CA LYS A 62 7.64 -14.79 4.50
C LYS A 62 8.40 -15.00 5.81
N GLN A 63 9.73 -15.17 5.73
CA GLN A 63 10.57 -15.34 6.93
C GLN A 63 10.52 -14.08 7.80
N VAL A 64 10.60 -12.89 7.19
CA VAL A 64 10.46 -11.59 7.87
C VAL A 64 9.08 -11.45 8.51
N GLN A 65 8.00 -11.88 7.85
CA GLN A 65 6.65 -11.85 8.43
C GLN A 65 6.54 -12.73 9.67
N VAL A 66 7.05 -13.97 9.60
CA VAL A 66 7.03 -14.89 10.74
C VAL A 66 7.90 -14.38 11.89
N ALA A 67 9.13 -13.97 11.59
CA ALA A 67 10.04 -13.41 12.59
C ALA A 67 9.44 -12.18 13.28
N LYS A 68 8.77 -11.29 12.52
CA LYS A 68 8.10 -10.11 13.09
C LYS A 68 6.91 -10.47 13.97
N LEU A 69 6.14 -11.52 13.64
CA LEU A 69 5.07 -12.01 14.50
C LEU A 69 5.62 -12.63 15.79
N GLN A 70 6.68 -13.44 15.69
CA GLN A 70 7.36 -14.03 16.84
C GLN A 70 7.97 -12.96 17.75
N GLN A 71 8.64 -11.96 17.17
CA GLN A 71 9.19 -10.82 17.91
C GLN A 71 8.09 -10.07 18.66
N ARG A 72 6.96 -9.74 18.00
CA ARG A 72 5.82 -9.10 18.65
C ARG A 72 5.22 -9.96 19.77
N ALA A 73 5.14 -11.28 19.59
CA ALA A 73 4.64 -12.17 20.62
C ALA A 73 5.60 -12.24 21.82
N LYS A 74 6.91 -12.25 21.56
CA LYS A 74 7.95 -12.20 22.58
C LYS A 74 7.91 -10.88 23.36
N GLU A 75 7.84 -9.75 22.66
CA GLU A 75 7.69 -8.42 23.25
C GLU A 75 6.44 -8.34 24.15
N LYS A 76 5.29 -8.87 23.68
CA LYS A 76 4.07 -8.94 24.49
C LYS A 76 4.22 -9.81 25.74
N ARG A 77 4.92 -10.94 25.64
CA ARG A 77 5.16 -11.82 26.79
C ARG A 77 6.08 -11.14 27.79
N GLU A 78 7.17 -10.55 27.33
CA GLU A 78 8.12 -9.83 28.19
C GLU A 78 7.47 -8.63 28.90
N THR A 79 6.55 -7.91 28.25
CA THR A 79 5.82 -6.82 28.91
C THR A 79 4.84 -7.33 29.97
N LEU A 80 4.11 -8.42 29.70
CA LEU A 80 3.24 -9.05 30.69
C LEU A 80 4.02 -9.60 31.88
N ASP A 81 5.18 -10.22 31.64
CA ASP A 81 6.04 -10.74 32.70
C ASP A 81 6.58 -9.60 33.59
N LYS A 82 6.96 -8.45 32.99
CA LYS A 82 7.33 -7.24 33.75
C LYS A 82 6.18 -6.70 34.58
N ILE A 83 4.96 -6.64 34.02
CA ILE A 83 3.77 -6.19 34.75
C ILE A 83 3.46 -7.14 35.91
N ASN A 84 3.53 -8.45 35.68
CA ASN A 84 3.28 -9.46 36.71
C ASN A 84 4.34 -9.41 37.81
N ALA A 85 5.62 -9.20 37.48
CA ALA A 85 6.67 -8.99 38.45
C ALA A 85 6.41 -7.74 39.31
N LEU A 86 5.97 -6.63 38.71
CA LEU A 86 5.60 -5.41 39.43
C LEU A 86 4.36 -5.60 40.31
N LYS A 87 3.35 -6.34 39.84
CA LYS A 87 2.16 -6.72 40.63
C LYS A 87 2.57 -7.61 41.81
N LYS A 88 3.44 -8.59 41.61
CA LYS A 88 3.95 -9.48 42.67
C LYS A 88 4.76 -8.71 43.71
N LYS A 89 5.67 -7.80 43.30
CA LYS A 89 6.41 -6.92 44.21
C LYS A 89 5.48 -6.04 45.06
N ARG A 90 4.47 -5.42 44.43
CA ARG A 90 3.44 -4.65 45.17
C ARG A 90 2.67 -5.50 46.17
N LYS A 91 2.37 -6.76 45.85
CA LYS A 91 1.71 -7.69 46.76
C LYS A 91 2.61 -8.22 47.88
N SER A 92 3.94 -8.26 47.69
CA SER A 92 4.88 -8.72 48.71
C SER A 92 5.36 -7.59 49.64
N ASP A 93 5.35 -6.34 49.18
CA ASP A 93 5.62 -5.14 50.01
C ASP A 93 4.36 -4.71 50.78
N THR A 94 3.78 -5.62 51.56
CA THR A 94 2.64 -5.37 52.47
C THR A 94 3.03 -4.61 53.75
N SER A 95 4.15 -3.89 53.76
CA SER A 95 4.60 -3.06 54.90
C SER A 95 4.41 -1.56 54.68
N GLY A 96 3.88 -1.11 53.54
CA GLY A 96 3.52 0.28 53.29
C GLY A 96 2.06 0.58 53.66
N PRO A 97 1.77 1.57 54.53
CA PRO A 97 0.40 1.88 54.92
C PRO A 97 -0.29 2.63 53.78
N THR A 98 -1.40 2.09 53.26
CA THR A 98 -2.71 2.76 53.03
C THR A 98 -3.56 1.94 52.07
N GLU A 99 -4.53 1.22 52.63
CA GLU A 99 -5.96 1.40 52.41
C GLU A 99 -6.43 1.64 50.96
N ASP A 100 -7.25 0.71 50.46
CA ASP A 100 -8.41 0.98 49.59
C ASP A 100 -8.17 1.66 48.23
N LYS A 101 -7.33 1.07 47.36
CA LYS A 101 -7.32 1.44 45.93
C LYS A 101 -7.51 0.29 44.95
N ASP A 102 -7.56 -0.95 45.41
CA ASP A 102 -7.77 -2.10 44.53
C ASP A 102 -9.23 -2.22 44.02
N ASN A 103 -10.19 -1.58 44.68
CA ASN A 103 -11.60 -1.56 44.24
C ASN A 103 -11.96 -0.41 43.29
N LEU A 104 -11.05 0.55 43.03
CA LEU A 104 -11.36 1.71 42.18
C LEU A 104 -11.16 1.45 40.67
N PHE A 105 -10.43 0.39 40.29
CA PHE A 105 -10.14 0.08 38.89
C PHE A 105 -10.86 -1.16 38.34
N ASP A 106 -11.39 -2.04 39.19
CA ASP A 106 -12.11 -3.25 38.74
C ASP A 106 -13.62 -3.00 38.55
N VAL A 107 -14.21 -2.05 39.28
CA VAL A 107 -15.66 -1.79 39.27
C VAL A 107 -16.13 -0.99 38.03
N ALA A 108 -15.23 -0.25 37.36
CA ALA A 108 -15.60 0.58 36.21
C ALA A 108 -15.67 -0.16 34.86
N ILE A 109 -15.17 -1.40 34.77
CA ILE A 109 -15.17 -2.17 33.52
C ILE A 109 -16.41 -3.08 33.42
N GLU A 110 -16.87 -3.64 34.54
CA GLU A 110 -18.08 -4.46 34.57
C GLU A 110 -19.37 -3.63 34.40
N ASP A 111 -19.43 -2.43 34.98
CA ASP A 111 -20.63 -1.58 34.94
C ASP A 111 -20.87 -0.92 33.56
N ALA A 112 -19.82 -0.80 32.73
CA ALA A 112 -19.93 -0.37 31.34
C ALA A 112 -20.40 -1.50 30.38
N ALA A 113 -20.27 -2.76 30.78
CA ALA A 113 -20.74 -3.92 30.02
C ALA A 113 -22.20 -4.32 30.34
N ALA A 114 -22.75 -3.81 31.45
CA ALA A 114 -24.07 -4.18 31.96
C ALA A 114 -25.23 -3.25 31.51
N GLN A 115 -24.98 -2.27 30.65
CA GLN A 115 -26.04 -1.39 30.12
C GLN A 115 -26.80 -2.06 28.96
N PRO A 116 -28.10 -2.41 29.10
CA PRO A 116 -28.87 -2.92 27.97
C PRO A 116 -29.18 -1.77 27.01
N SER A 117 -28.43 -1.70 25.92
CA SER A 117 -28.71 -0.77 24.83
C SER A 117 -30.13 -1.03 24.31
N ARG A 118 -31.02 -0.07 24.53
CA ARG A 118 -32.41 -0.08 24.07
C ARG A 118 -32.47 -0.32 22.56
N LYS A 119 -32.90 -1.53 22.21
CA LYS A 119 -33.84 -1.88 21.13
C LYS A 119 -33.99 -0.78 20.05
N ARG A 120 -33.13 -0.80 19.03
CA ARG A 120 -33.54 -0.46 17.66
C ARG A 120 -33.75 -1.77 16.93
N GLY A 121 -35.00 -2.21 16.92
CA GLY A 121 -35.43 -3.35 16.14
C GLY A 121 -35.29 -3.04 14.64
N ARG A 122 -34.60 -3.94 13.93
CA ARG A 122 -35.11 -4.44 12.67
C ARG A 122 -34.57 -5.85 12.45
N ASP A 123 -35.49 -6.79 12.60
CA ASP A 123 -35.59 -8.02 11.84
C ASP A 123 -34.42 -9.01 11.89
N SER A 124 -34.66 -10.04 12.70
CA SER A 124 -34.35 -11.43 12.35
C SER A 124 -34.82 -11.73 10.92
N ASP A 125 -33.89 -11.79 9.97
CA ASP A 125 -33.71 -12.91 9.04
C ASP A 125 -32.56 -12.58 8.09
N ASN A 126 -31.93 -13.62 7.53
CA ASN A 126 -30.78 -13.59 6.64
C ASN A 126 -29.44 -13.65 7.35
N GLY A 127 -28.83 -14.83 7.23
CA GLY A 127 -27.39 -15.00 7.32
C GLY A 127 -26.62 -14.01 6.40
N PRO A 128 -25.29 -14.13 6.34
CA PRO A 128 -24.46 -13.17 5.62
C PRO A 128 -25.01 -12.91 4.21
N SER A 129 -25.20 -11.63 3.85
CA SER A 129 -25.66 -11.17 2.53
C SER A 129 -25.23 -12.11 1.39
N MET A 130 -26.09 -12.36 0.40
CA MET A 130 -25.76 -13.14 -0.81
C MET A 130 -24.43 -12.74 -1.46
N LYS A 131 -24.04 -11.45 -1.39
CA LYS A 131 -22.73 -10.97 -1.87
C LYS A 131 -21.57 -11.49 -1.01
N ARG A 132 -21.77 -11.62 0.30
CA ARG A 132 -20.81 -12.12 1.28
C ARG A 132 -20.72 -13.65 1.26
N GLN A 133 -21.83 -14.37 1.10
CA GLN A 133 -21.83 -15.82 0.88
C GLN A 133 -21.01 -16.21 -0.36
N LYS A 134 -21.25 -15.57 -1.51
CA LYS A 134 -20.47 -15.81 -2.74
C LYS A 134 -18.98 -15.47 -2.60
N LYS A 135 -18.64 -14.46 -1.79
CA LYS A 135 -17.23 -14.15 -1.47
C LYS A 135 -16.61 -15.19 -0.56
N ASN A 136 -17.36 -15.70 0.42
CA ASN A 136 -16.92 -16.77 1.31
C ASN A 136 -16.76 -18.10 0.55
N GLU A 137 -17.58 -18.38 -0.45
CA GLU A 137 -17.41 -19.55 -1.32
C GLU A 137 -16.19 -19.43 -2.25
N ARG A 138 -15.91 -18.23 -2.76
CA ARG A 138 -14.75 -18.00 -3.66
C ARG A 138 -13.42 -17.86 -2.92
N PHE A 139 -13.43 -17.24 -1.73
CA PHE A 139 -12.23 -16.81 -1.02
C PHE A 139 -12.17 -17.25 0.45
N GLY A 140 -13.24 -17.85 0.99
CA GLY A 140 -13.32 -18.30 2.37
C GLY A 140 -12.66 -19.66 2.61
N PHE A 141 -12.71 -20.12 3.86
CA PHE A 141 -11.88 -21.23 4.32
C PHE A 141 -12.42 -22.64 3.95
N GLY A 142 -13.66 -22.73 3.46
CA GLY A 142 -14.32 -24.00 3.10
C GLY A 142 -14.83 -24.10 1.65
N GLY A 143 -14.56 -23.12 0.78
CA GLY A 143 -14.89 -23.18 -0.65
C GLY A 143 -13.80 -23.87 -1.49
N LYS A 144 -14.11 -24.26 -2.73
CA LYS A 144 -13.16 -24.92 -3.67
C LYS A 144 -11.93 -24.04 -3.94
N LYS A 145 -10.87 -24.19 -3.12
CA LYS A 145 -9.60 -23.44 -3.25
C LYS A 145 -8.68 -23.96 -4.36
N ARG A 146 -8.91 -25.18 -4.81
CA ARG A 146 -8.17 -25.83 -5.90
C ARG A 146 -9.15 -26.00 -7.06
N PHE A 147 -8.74 -25.65 -8.27
CA PHE A 147 -9.53 -25.78 -9.53
C PHE A 147 -10.58 -24.71 -9.85
N SER A 148 -10.70 -23.60 -9.10
CA SER A 148 -11.59 -22.48 -9.49
C SER A 148 -11.17 -21.75 -10.77
N LYS A 149 -9.97 -22.07 -11.29
CA LYS A 149 -9.39 -21.53 -12.53
C LYS A 149 -8.91 -22.63 -13.50
N SER A 150 -9.19 -23.90 -13.26
CA SER A 150 -8.92 -24.93 -14.26
C SER A 150 -10.09 -24.97 -15.23
N GLY A 151 -9.82 -24.74 -16.50
CA GLY A 151 -10.78 -25.01 -17.56
C GLY A 151 -10.81 -26.51 -17.82
N ASP A 152 -11.99 -27.12 -17.74
CA ASP A 152 -12.23 -28.48 -18.24
C ASP A 152 -12.35 -28.42 -19.78
N ALA A 153 -12.11 -29.54 -20.48
CA ALA A 153 -12.16 -29.62 -21.94
C ALA A 153 -13.49 -29.09 -22.52
N ALA A 154 -14.60 -29.25 -21.77
CA ALA A 154 -15.90 -28.68 -22.12
C ALA A 154 -15.94 -27.14 -22.06
N SER A 155 -15.21 -26.52 -21.11
CA SER A 155 -15.17 -25.05 -20.95
C SER A 155 -14.26 -24.35 -21.95
N SER A 156 -13.25 -25.04 -22.49
CA SER A 156 -12.38 -24.52 -23.55
C SER A 156 -13.01 -24.58 -24.94
N GLY A 157 -14.07 -25.40 -25.12
CA GLY A 157 -14.77 -25.58 -26.39
C GLY A 157 -16.12 -24.85 -26.49
N ASP A 158 -16.64 -24.28 -25.39
CA ASP A 158 -17.94 -23.60 -25.40
C ASP A 158 -17.82 -22.16 -25.93
N MET A 159 -18.07 -22.01 -27.23
CA MET A 159 -18.06 -20.73 -27.94
C MET A 159 -19.47 -20.11 -28.05
N ARG A 160 -20.49 -20.65 -27.36
CA ARG A 160 -21.88 -20.15 -27.47
C ARG A 160 -22.03 -18.71 -26.95
N ASP A 161 -21.22 -18.32 -25.96
CA ASP A 161 -21.17 -16.95 -25.43
C ASP A 161 -20.30 -16.02 -26.31
N PHE A 162 -19.50 -16.56 -27.22
CA PHE A 162 -18.66 -15.79 -28.13
C PHE A 162 -19.48 -15.31 -29.35
N SER A 163 -20.03 -14.10 -29.24
CA SER A 163 -20.73 -13.45 -30.35
C SER A 163 -19.89 -12.33 -30.96
N VAL A 164 -19.45 -12.53 -32.20
CA VAL A 164 -18.76 -11.50 -33.02
C VAL A 164 -19.65 -10.27 -33.22
N LYS A 165 -20.98 -10.44 -33.26
CA LYS A 165 -21.95 -9.35 -33.36
C LYS A 165 -21.97 -8.47 -32.10
N LYS A 166 -21.68 -9.03 -30.92
CA LYS A 166 -21.60 -8.31 -29.65
C LYS A 166 -20.23 -7.64 -29.44
N MET A 167 -19.17 -8.27 -29.95
CA MET A 167 -17.77 -7.82 -29.76
C MET A 167 -17.28 -6.85 -30.84
N LYS A 168 -17.75 -7.02 -32.09
CA LYS A 168 -17.39 -6.17 -33.24
C LYS A 168 -18.54 -5.29 -33.72
N GLY A 169 -19.77 -5.58 -33.29
CA GLY A 169 -20.90 -4.68 -33.41
C GLY A 169 -20.97 -3.76 -32.22
N GLY A 170 -20.17 -2.69 -32.24
CA GLY A 170 -20.59 -1.47 -31.56
C GLY A 170 -22.00 -1.18 -32.07
N ALA A 171 -23.00 -1.34 -31.20
CA ALA A 171 -24.38 -1.12 -31.55
C ALA A 171 -24.48 0.19 -32.34
N LYS A 172 -25.01 0.14 -33.56
CA LYS A 172 -25.68 1.30 -34.15
C LYS A 172 -26.72 1.75 -33.12
N GLY A 173 -26.34 2.64 -32.21
CA GLY A 173 -27.13 2.95 -31.01
C GLY A 173 -26.46 2.70 -29.65
N GLY A 174 -25.13 2.73 -29.54
CA GLY A 174 -24.49 2.97 -28.23
C GLY A 174 -25.20 4.15 -27.55
N ALA A 175 -25.63 3.95 -26.30
CA ALA A 175 -26.55 4.84 -25.58
C ALA A 175 -26.23 6.32 -25.81
N LYS A 176 -27.00 6.96 -26.72
CA LYS A 176 -26.81 8.37 -27.04
C LYS A 176 -27.07 9.15 -25.77
N ARG A 177 -26.02 9.76 -25.24
CA ARG A 177 -26.11 10.69 -24.11
C ARG A 177 -27.26 11.67 -24.41
N PRO A 178 -28.23 11.86 -23.50
CA PRO A 178 -29.33 12.77 -23.75
C PRO A 178 -28.78 14.17 -24.05
N GLY A 179 -29.42 14.85 -25.01
CA GLY A 179 -29.02 16.19 -25.48
C GLY A 179 -28.92 17.21 -24.33
N LYS A 180 -28.21 18.32 -24.57
CA LYS A 180 -27.93 19.36 -23.55
C LYS A 180 -29.22 19.90 -22.90
N SER A 181 -30.31 20.03 -23.66
CA SER A 181 -31.64 20.44 -23.17
C SER A 181 -32.23 19.46 -22.16
N ARG A 182 -32.24 18.15 -22.48
CA ARG A 182 -32.73 17.10 -21.56
C ARG A 182 -31.89 16.99 -20.28
N ARG A 183 -30.59 17.28 -20.36
CA ARG A 183 -29.70 17.30 -19.19
C ARG A 183 -29.95 18.50 -18.28
N ALA A 184 -30.26 19.67 -18.83
CA ALA A 184 -30.63 20.84 -18.04
C ALA A 184 -31.98 20.63 -17.33
N ALA A 185 -32.96 20.04 -18.01
CA ALA A 185 -34.28 19.76 -17.43
C ALA A 185 -34.24 18.74 -16.28
N ALA A 186 -33.33 17.76 -16.33
CA ALA A 186 -33.16 16.78 -15.26
C ALA A 186 -32.48 17.35 -14.00
N LYS A 187 -31.79 18.49 -14.12
CA LYS A 187 -31.10 19.15 -13.00
C LYS A 187 -32.03 20.02 -12.15
N GLY A 188 -33.28 20.23 -12.58
CA GLY A 188 -34.30 21.01 -11.86
C GLY A 188 -35.39 20.15 -11.22
N ARG A 189 -35.16 18.84 -11.06
CA ARG A 189 -36.04 17.94 -10.31
C ARG A 189 -35.23 17.34 -9.16
N ASP A 190 -35.11 18.11 -8.10
CA ASP A 190 -34.89 17.61 -6.74
C ASP A 190 -36.23 17.70 -5.99
#